data_AF-A0A7C5HRQ7-F1
#
_entry.id   AF-A0A7C5HRQ7-F1
#
_cell.length_a   1.000
_cell.length_b   1.000
_cell.length_c   1.000
_cell.angle_alpha   90.00
_cell.angle_beta   90.00
_cell.angle_gamma   90.00
#
_symmetry.space_group_name_H-M   'P 1'
#
loop_
_entity.id
_entity.type
_entity.pdbx_description
1 polymer ?
#
loop_
_entity_poly.entity_id
_entity_poly.type
_entity_poly.pdbx_seq_one_letter_code
_entity_poly.pdbx_strand_id
1 'polypeptide(L)'
;EGEELRYRVGASWINNIAATDGLSGDYEALDGSTSELVGGVGLSAMAGFGPVDLRAEYITALDEFDDGDRAGRKPQAWNLEAEYAISEPVAVTLRYAGATDFDIRRQYGAAIGYEFMENTAVALEYLRENGRIDEGVKGDRDLFTLQLAMEF
;
A
#
# COMPACT_ATOMS: atom_id res chain seq x y z
N GLU A 1 15.12 26.09 -18.24
CA GLU A 1 15.34 25.99 -16.79
C GLU A 1 15.74 24.56 -16.44
N GLY A 2 16.52 24.35 -15.37
CA GLY A 2 16.87 23.00 -14.92
C GLY A 2 15.70 22.37 -14.18
N GLU A 3 15.51 21.07 -14.33
CA GLU A 3 14.48 20.33 -13.57
C GLU A 3 14.81 20.39 -12.08
N GLU A 4 13.85 20.83 -11.27
CA GLU A 4 14.01 20.91 -9.81
C GLU A 4 13.68 19.56 -9.17
N LEU A 5 14.52 19.14 -8.20
CA LEU A 5 14.25 17.98 -7.37
C LEU A 5 13.09 18.28 -6.42
N ARG A 6 12.01 17.52 -6.54
CA ARG A 6 10.88 17.52 -5.61
C ARG A 6 11.09 16.40 -4.60
N TYR A 7 10.82 16.64 -3.31
CA TYR A 7 10.90 15.56 -2.32
C TYR A 7 9.96 15.79 -1.12
N ARG A 8 9.59 14.69 -0.46
CA ARG A 8 8.84 14.68 0.79
C ARG A 8 9.25 13.47 1.62
N VAL A 9 9.34 13.65 2.94
CA VAL A 9 9.48 12.54 3.89
C VAL A 9 8.43 12.67 4.97
N GLY A 10 7.94 11.55 5.46
CA GLY A 10 6.91 11.48 6.48
C GLY A 10 7.21 10.37 7.48
N ALA A 11 6.76 10.58 8.71
CA ALA A 11 6.73 9.56 9.74
C ALA A 11 5.43 9.68 10.52
N SER A 12 4.89 8.56 10.96
CA SER A 12 3.67 8.49 11.74
C SER A 12 3.81 7.49 12.88
N TRP A 13 3.07 7.73 13.95
CA TRP A 13 2.89 6.77 15.03
C TRP A 13 1.44 6.32 15.04
N ILE A 14 1.24 5.02 15.29
CA ILE A 14 -0.06 4.38 15.33
C ILE A 14 -0.23 3.85 16.75
N ASN A 15 -1.30 4.26 17.44
CA ASN A 15 -1.51 3.86 18.83
C ASN A 15 -1.83 2.38 18.98
N ASN A 16 -2.54 1.81 18.01
CA ASN A 16 -2.82 0.39 17.94
C ASN A 16 -2.81 -0.05 16.47
N ILE A 17 -1.75 -0.73 16.05
CA ILE A 17 -1.61 -1.21 14.66
C ILE A 17 -2.55 -2.39 14.38
N ALA A 18 -2.98 -3.15 15.39
CA ALA A 18 -3.98 -4.20 15.21
C ALA A 18 -5.33 -3.66 14.70
N ALA A 19 -5.60 -2.37 14.90
CA ALA A 19 -6.82 -1.72 14.43
C ALA A 19 -6.74 -1.25 12.96
N THR A 20 -5.62 -1.44 12.26
CA THR A 20 -5.52 -1.07 10.84
C THR A 20 -6.24 -2.07 9.94
N ASP A 21 -6.73 -1.57 8.80
CA ASP A 21 -7.28 -2.44 7.76
C ASP A 21 -6.27 -3.53 7.35
N GLY A 22 -6.77 -4.74 7.12
CA GLY A 22 -5.97 -5.94 6.88
C GLY A 22 -5.46 -6.68 8.14
N LEU A 23 -5.52 -6.09 9.34
CA LEU A 23 -5.18 -6.76 10.62
C LEU A 23 -6.37 -6.85 11.58
N SER A 24 -7.31 -5.92 11.51
CA SER A 24 -8.45 -5.88 12.45
C SER A 24 -9.34 -7.13 12.41
N GLY A 25 -9.34 -7.87 11.30
CA GLY A 25 -10.07 -9.13 11.15
C GLY A 25 -9.58 -10.25 12.07
N ASP A 26 -8.32 -10.19 12.50
CA ASP A 26 -7.71 -11.22 13.37
C ASP A 26 -8.30 -11.27 14.78
N TYR A 27 -9.10 -10.26 15.11
CA TYR A 27 -9.72 -10.07 16.42
C TYR A 27 -11.22 -10.31 16.40
N GLU A 28 -11.80 -10.78 15.29
CA GLU A 28 -13.24 -11.08 15.19
C GLU A 28 -13.70 -12.11 16.23
N ALA A 29 -12.89 -13.14 16.50
CA ALA A 29 -13.17 -14.14 17.54
C ALA A 29 -13.09 -13.57 18.98
N LEU A 30 -12.56 -12.35 19.13
CA LEU A 30 -12.39 -11.62 20.38
C LEU A 30 -13.30 -10.39 20.43
N ASP A 31 -14.40 -10.36 19.67
CA ASP A 31 -15.33 -9.23 19.55
C ASP A 31 -14.64 -7.90 19.16
N GLY A 32 -13.54 -7.98 18.40
CA GLY A 32 -12.72 -6.84 17.99
C GLY A 32 -11.88 -6.24 19.13
N SER A 33 -11.75 -6.94 20.26
CA SER A 33 -10.95 -6.50 21.41
C SER A 33 -9.54 -7.07 21.40
N THR A 34 -8.60 -6.32 21.99
CA THR A 34 -7.22 -6.74 22.24
C THR A 34 -6.93 -6.66 23.73
N SER A 35 -6.11 -7.58 24.24
CA SER A 35 -5.64 -7.57 25.63
C SER A 35 -4.60 -6.48 25.88
N GLU A 36 -3.81 -6.14 24.86
CA GLU A 36 -2.87 -5.03 24.85
C GLU A 36 -2.95 -4.24 23.53
N LEU A 37 -2.72 -2.92 23.60
CA LEU A 37 -2.60 -2.07 22.40
C LEU A 37 -1.15 -2.10 21.91
N VAL A 38 -0.92 -2.72 20.77
CA VAL A 38 0.41 -2.77 20.16
C VAL A 38 0.59 -1.56 19.25
N GLY A 39 1.51 -0.67 19.64
CA GLY A 39 1.84 0.52 18.83
C GLY A 39 2.47 0.15 17.49
N GLY A 40 2.44 1.08 16.54
CA GLY A 40 3.07 0.95 15.23
C GLY A 40 3.80 2.21 14.80
N VAL A 41 4.68 2.07 13.81
CA VAL A 41 5.35 3.20 13.14
C VAL A 41 5.16 3.08 11.64
N GLY A 42 4.89 4.21 10.99
CA GLY A 42 4.85 4.36 9.54
C GLY A 42 5.93 5.34 9.08
N LEU A 43 6.56 5.05 7.94
CA LEU A 43 7.51 5.90 7.26
C LEU A 43 7.11 6.05 5.80
N SER A 44 7.27 7.26 5.24
CA SER A 44 7.06 7.51 3.83
C SER A 44 8.13 8.42 3.25
N ALA A 45 8.44 8.22 1.98
CA ALA A 45 9.35 9.05 1.22
C ALA A 45 8.85 9.19 -0.21
N MET A 46 9.05 10.37 -0.79
CA MET A 46 8.77 10.66 -2.18
C MET A 46 9.89 11.53 -2.74
N ALA A 47 10.30 11.24 -3.97
CA ALA A 47 11.26 12.04 -4.71
C ALA A 47 10.84 12.11 -6.19
N GLY A 48 10.92 13.29 -6.78
CA GLY A 48 10.54 13.55 -8.17
C GLY A 48 11.62 14.35 -8.88
N PHE A 49 11.92 13.95 -10.11
CA PHE A 49 12.87 14.66 -10.97
C PHE A 49 12.39 14.59 -12.42
N GLY A 50 12.12 15.75 -13.01
CA GLY A 50 11.51 15.81 -14.34
C GLY A 50 10.17 15.06 -14.38
N PRO A 51 9.95 14.16 -15.38
CA PRO A 51 8.73 13.39 -15.55
C PRO A 51 8.64 12.14 -14.65
N VAL A 52 9.63 11.90 -13.78
CA VAL A 52 9.68 10.71 -12.92
C VAL A 52 9.33 11.10 -11.50
N ASP A 53 8.45 10.33 -10.86
CA ASP A 53 8.16 10.40 -9.43
C ASP A 53 8.28 9.01 -8.79
N LEU A 54 9.01 8.92 -7.69
CA LEU A 54 9.22 7.70 -6.90
C LEU A 54 8.58 7.85 -5.53
N ARG A 55 7.90 6.82 -5.04
CA ARG A 55 7.31 6.78 -3.70
C ARG A 55 7.71 5.48 -2.99
N ALA A 56 7.94 5.58 -1.69
CA ALA A 56 8.25 4.45 -0.84
C ALA A 56 7.53 4.62 0.50
N GLU A 57 6.95 3.54 1.01
CA GLU A 57 6.27 3.50 2.29
C GLU A 57 6.65 2.23 3.06
N TYR A 58 6.70 2.31 4.37
CA TYR A 58 6.96 1.20 5.28
C TYR A 58 6.12 1.37 6.55
N ILE A 59 5.53 0.29 7.04
CA ILE A 59 4.76 0.24 8.28
C ILE A 59 5.12 -1.03 9.05
N THR A 60 5.22 -0.93 10.38
CA THR A 60 5.48 -2.09 11.24
C THR A 60 4.91 -1.92 12.64
N ALA A 61 4.53 -3.04 13.26
CA ALA A 61 4.26 -3.11 14.68
C ALA A 61 5.53 -2.85 15.48
N LEU A 62 5.41 -2.21 16.64
CA LEU A 62 6.54 -1.95 17.54
C LEU A 62 6.85 -3.15 18.44
N ASP A 63 5.85 -4.02 18.68
CA ASP A 63 5.98 -5.25 19.46
C ASP A 63 5.21 -6.41 18.79
N GLU A 64 5.33 -7.62 19.36
CA GLU A 64 4.51 -8.77 18.97
C GLU A 64 3.07 -8.63 19.48
N PHE A 65 2.11 -9.23 18.77
CA PHE A 65 0.72 -9.29 19.23
C PHE A 65 0.56 -10.35 20.32
N ASP A 66 -0.17 -10.04 21.39
CA ASP A 66 -0.44 -10.99 22.48
C ASP A 66 -1.58 -11.97 22.15
N ASP A 67 -2.52 -11.53 21.32
CA ASP A 67 -3.75 -12.23 20.97
C ASP A 67 -4.17 -11.98 19.52
N GLY A 68 -5.32 -12.55 19.15
CA GLY A 68 -5.80 -12.62 17.77
C GLY A 68 -5.12 -13.74 16.97
N ASP A 69 -5.55 -13.91 15.72
CA ASP A 69 -5.03 -14.95 14.82
C ASP A 69 -3.52 -14.85 14.55
N ARG A 70 -2.93 -13.67 14.82
CA ARG A 70 -1.51 -13.36 14.66
C ARG A 70 -0.75 -13.20 15.99
N ALA A 71 -1.23 -13.80 17.07
CA ALA A 71 -0.49 -13.82 18.34
C ALA A 71 0.96 -14.33 18.15
N GLY A 72 1.92 -13.66 18.80
CA GLY A 72 3.37 -13.88 18.68
C GLY A 72 3.98 -13.37 17.38
N ARG A 73 3.26 -12.58 16.58
CA ARG A 73 3.77 -12.00 15.32
C ARG A 73 3.96 -10.50 15.44
N LYS A 74 4.88 -9.98 14.62
CA LYS A 74 5.18 -8.55 14.51
C LYS A 74 5.02 -8.10 13.06
N PRO A 75 3.79 -7.79 12.62
CA PRO A 75 3.51 -7.53 11.21
C PRO A 75 4.29 -6.32 10.67
N GLN A 76 4.67 -6.41 9.40
CA GLN A 76 5.26 -5.30 8.66
C GLN A 76 4.88 -5.35 7.18
N ALA A 77 4.78 -4.18 6.56
CA ALA A 77 4.52 -4.03 5.13
C ALA A 77 5.30 -2.87 4.54
N TRP A 78 5.57 -2.94 3.24
CA TRP A 78 6.18 -1.87 2.46
C TRP A 78 5.58 -1.77 1.06
N ASN A 79 5.65 -0.58 0.49
CA ASN A 79 5.18 -0.25 -0.86
C ASN A 79 6.24 0.60 -1.58
N LEU A 80 6.48 0.30 -2.85
CA LEU A 80 7.33 1.07 -3.75
C LEU A 80 6.54 1.37 -5.02
N GLU A 81 6.54 2.62 -5.45
CA GLU A 81 5.90 3.07 -6.68
C GLU A 81 6.86 3.92 -7.50
N ALA A 82 6.77 3.76 -8.82
CA ALA A 82 7.45 4.59 -9.79
C ALA A 82 6.45 5.04 -10.85
N GLU A 83 6.30 6.35 -11.00
CA GLU A 83 5.44 6.99 -11.97
C GLU A 83 6.29 7.70 -13.02
N TYR A 84 5.85 7.62 -14.27
CA TYR A 84 6.45 8.32 -15.40
C TYR A 84 5.37 9.02 -16.23
N ALA A 85 5.46 10.35 -16.30
CA ALA A 85 4.64 11.16 -17.18
C ALA A 85 5.15 11.02 -18.62
N ILE A 86 4.44 10.24 -19.44
CA ILE A 86 4.83 10.00 -20.85
C ILE A 86 4.71 11.28 -21.66
N SER A 87 3.59 11.97 -21.47
CA SER A 87 3.22 13.25 -22.07
C SER A 87 2.01 13.75 -21.32
N GLU A 88 1.75 15.04 -21.21
CA GLU A 88 0.42 15.46 -20.80
C GLU A 88 -0.61 15.00 -21.86
N PRO A 89 -1.70 14.28 -21.49
CA PRO A 89 -2.20 13.98 -20.14
C PRO A 89 -2.11 12.48 -19.73
N VAL A 90 -1.09 11.77 -20.22
CA VAL A 90 -0.84 10.33 -20.00
C VAL A 90 0.31 10.09 -19.02
N ALA A 91 0.05 9.27 -17.99
CA ALA A 91 1.08 8.78 -17.07
C ALA A 91 0.97 7.26 -16.88
N VAL A 92 2.10 6.63 -16.57
CA VAL A 92 2.16 5.20 -16.21
C VAL A 92 2.79 5.04 -14.84
N THR A 93 2.28 4.10 -14.06
CA THR A 93 2.77 3.81 -12.71
C THR A 93 3.05 2.32 -12.59
N LEU A 94 4.19 1.99 -11.99
CA LEU A 94 4.54 0.64 -11.58
C LEU A 94 4.53 0.57 -10.06
N ARG A 95 4.03 -0.54 -9.52
CA ARG A 95 3.97 -0.79 -8.09
C ARG A 95 4.63 -2.11 -7.74
N TYR A 96 5.38 -2.13 -6.65
CA TYR A 96 5.89 -3.34 -6.01
C TYR A 96 5.75 -3.21 -4.50
N ALA A 97 5.09 -4.18 -3.87
CA ALA A 97 4.83 -4.16 -2.44
C ALA A 97 5.07 -5.54 -1.83
N GLY A 98 5.31 -5.56 -0.53
CA GLY A 98 5.48 -6.80 0.22
C GLY A 98 5.12 -6.65 1.68
N ALA A 99 4.80 -7.77 2.30
CA ALA A 99 4.46 -7.82 3.72
C ALA A 99 4.91 -9.12 4.37
N THR A 100 5.16 -9.05 5.67
CA THR A 100 5.50 -10.18 6.56
C THR A 100 4.44 -10.26 7.64
N ASP A 101 4.00 -11.49 7.94
CA ASP A 101 2.87 -11.75 8.84
C ASP A 101 1.56 -11.06 8.39
N PHE A 102 1.33 -10.97 7.09
CA PHE A 102 0.05 -10.64 6.45
C PHE A 102 -0.36 -11.77 5.49
N ASP A 103 -1.64 -11.84 5.13
CA ASP A 103 -2.19 -12.79 4.15
C ASP A 103 -1.49 -12.70 2.79
N ILE A 104 -1.19 -11.47 2.36
CA ILE A 104 -0.59 -11.17 1.07
C ILE A 104 0.89 -10.91 1.28
N ARG A 105 1.73 -11.72 0.64
CA ARG A 105 3.19 -11.65 0.82
C ARG A 105 3.83 -10.63 -0.12
N ARG A 106 3.36 -10.60 -1.37
CA ARG A 106 3.90 -9.73 -2.43
C ARG A 106 2.76 -9.26 -3.32
N GLN A 107 2.86 -8.02 -3.78
CA GLN A 107 2.01 -7.47 -4.83
C GLN A 107 2.87 -6.76 -5.86
N TYR A 108 2.51 -6.86 -7.14
CA TYR A 108 3.08 -6.03 -8.18
C TYR A 108 2.01 -5.70 -9.21
N GLY A 109 2.09 -4.50 -9.76
CA GLY A 109 1.07 -4.01 -10.67
C GLY A 109 1.58 -2.89 -11.54
N ALA A 110 0.74 -2.54 -12.50
CA ALA A 110 0.94 -1.41 -13.39
C ALA A 110 -0.39 -0.71 -13.64
N ALA A 111 -0.35 0.61 -13.73
CA ALA A 111 -1.49 1.44 -14.10
C ALA A 111 -1.11 2.39 -15.24
N ILE A 112 -2.10 2.72 -16.07
CA ILE A 112 -2.04 3.83 -17.01
C ILE A 112 -3.20 4.76 -16.74
N GLY A 113 -2.91 6.04 -16.60
CA GLY A 113 -3.87 7.11 -16.41
C GLY A 113 -3.93 8.03 -17.62
N TYR A 114 -5.12 8.54 -17.92
CA TYR A 114 -5.37 9.56 -18.93
C TYR A 114 -6.34 10.61 -18.39
N GLU A 115 -5.90 11.85 -18.30
CA GLU A 115 -6.76 13.00 -17.98
C GLU A 115 -7.37 13.55 -19.27
N PHE A 116 -8.66 13.34 -19.49
CA PHE A 116 -9.29 13.65 -20.77
C PHE A 116 -9.87 15.06 -20.84
N MET A 117 -10.20 15.64 -19.69
CA MET A 117 -10.70 16.99 -19.49
C MET A 117 -10.19 17.49 -18.14
N GLU A 118 -10.13 18.82 -17.96
CA GLU A 118 -9.96 19.39 -16.62
C GLU A 118 -10.96 18.71 -15.67
N ASN A 119 -10.46 18.23 -14.54
CA ASN A 119 -11.23 17.56 -13.49
C ASN A 119 -11.79 16.19 -13.88
N THR A 120 -11.35 15.57 -14.99
CA THR A 120 -11.78 14.22 -15.34
C THR A 120 -10.68 13.31 -15.87
N ALA A 121 -10.52 12.16 -15.20
CA ALA A 121 -9.50 11.18 -15.52
C ALA A 121 -10.06 9.75 -15.59
N VAL A 122 -9.47 8.95 -16.47
CA VAL A 122 -9.70 7.50 -16.54
C VAL A 122 -8.40 6.77 -16.29
N ALA A 123 -8.45 5.68 -15.52
CA ALA A 123 -7.29 4.84 -15.26
C ALA A 123 -7.63 3.36 -15.42
N LEU A 124 -6.70 2.61 -16.01
CA LEU A 124 -6.72 1.16 -16.07
C LEU A 124 -5.54 0.62 -15.26
N GLU A 125 -5.81 -0.31 -14.35
CA GLU A 125 -4.81 -0.96 -13.51
C GLU A 125 -4.87 -2.48 -13.66
N TYR A 126 -3.69 -3.11 -13.66
CA TYR A 126 -3.51 -4.53 -13.40
C TYR A 126 -2.71 -4.72 -12.10
N LEU A 127 -3.18 -5.61 -11.23
CA LEU A 127 -2.54 -5.97 -9.98
C LEU A 127 -2.45 -7.49 -9.84
N ARG A 128 -1.24 -8.00 -9.60
CA ARG A 128 -0.98 -9.38 -9.19
C ARG A 128 -0.70 -9.41 -7.70
N GLU A 129 -1.35 -10.31 -6.99
CA GLU A 129 -1.11 -10.58 -5.59
C GLU A 129 -0.70 -12.04 -5.41
N ASN A 130 0.39 -12.25 -4.67
CA ASN A 130 0.85 -13.57 -4.29
C ASN A 130 0.61 -13.74 -2.79
N GLY A 131 -0.40 -14.54 -2.45
CA GLY A 131 -0.79 -14.85 -1.09
C GLY A 131 0.10 -15.90 -0.42
N ARG A 132 -0.17 -16.17 0.87
CA ARG A 132 0.40 -17.33 1.58
C ARG A 132 -0.47 -18.56 1.32
N ILE A 133 -0.01 -19.43 0.43
CA ILE A 133 -0.64 -20.74 0.16
C ILE A 133 -0.40 -21.70 1.33
N ASP A 134 0.74 -21.60 2.00
CA ASP A 134 1.23 -22.58 2.98
C ASP A 134 0.41 -22.63 4.29
N GLU A 135 -0.48 -21.66 4.52
CA GLU A 135 -1.33 -21.57 5.71
C GLU A 135 -2.84 -21.59 5.38
N GLY A 136 -3.22 -21.91 4.12
CA GLY A 136 -4.63 -22.00 3.70
C GLY A 136 -5.37 -20.65 3.61
N VAL A 137 -4.63 -19.54 3.58
CA VAL A 137 -5.14 -18.18 3.73
C VAL A 137 -5.69 -17.62 2.42
N LYS A 138 -4.80 -17.36 1.45
CA LYS A 138 -5.17 -16.84 0.11
C LYS A 138 -4.20 -17.38 -0.94
N GLY A 139 -4.76 -17.87 -2.04
CA GLY A 139 -4.00 -18.17 -3.25
C GLY A 139 -3.59 -16.91 -4.02
N ASP A 140 -2.89 -17.10 -5.13
CA ASP A 140 -2.57 -16.00 -6.02
C ASP A 140 -3.84 -15.41 -6.66
N ARG A 141 -3.85 -14.10 -6.88
CA ARG A 141 -4.96 -13.35 -7.48
C ARG A 141 -4.46 -12.36 -8.53
N ASP A 142 -5.17 -12.30 -9.64
CA ASP A 142 -5.05 -11.25 -10.65
C ASP A 142 -6.28 -10.36 -10.60
N LEU A 143 -6.08 -9.05 -10.61
CA LEU A 143 -7.14 -8.05 -10.60
C LEU A 143 -6.93 -7.04 -11.75
N PHE A 144 -8.03 -6.69 -12.41
CA PHE A 144 -8.08 -5.60 -13.37
C PHE A 144 -9.11 -4.58 -12.90
N THR A 145 -8.72 -3.31 -12.86
CA THR A 145 -9.58 -2.22 -12.40
C THR A 145 -9.64 -1.14 -13.46
N LEU A 146 -10.86 -0.72 -13.82
CA LEU A 146 -11.09 0.47 -14.64
C LEU A 146 -11.81 1.50 -13.77
N GLN A 147 -11.23 2.70 -13.60
CA GLN A 147 -11.77 3.76 -12.77
C GLN A 147 -11.98 5.04 -13.59
N LEU A 148 -13.13 5.69 -13.39
CA LEU A 148 -13.43 7.04 -13.87
C LEU A 148 -13.56 7.97 -12.65
N ALA A 149 -12.76 9.04 -12.61
CA ALA A 149 -12.80 10.05 -11.57
C ALA A 149 -13.26 11.39 -12.15
N MET A 150 -14.22 12.05 -11.49
CA MET A 150 -14.81 13.35 -11.85
C MET A 150 -14.86 14.26 -10.62
N GLU A 151 -14.45 15.51 -10.75
CA GLU A 151 -14.62 16.57 -9.74
C GLU A 151 -15.51 17.71 -10.28
N PHE A 152 -16.37 18.29 -9.44
CA PHE A 152 -17.43 19.25 -9.78
C PHE A 152 -17.30 20.57 -9.03
#